data_AF-A0A7C6NB71-F1
#
_entry.id   AF-A0A7C6NB71-F1
#
_cell.length_a   1.000
_cell.length_b   1.000
_cell.length_c   1.000
_cell.angle_alpha   90.00
_cell.angle_beta   90.00
_cell.angle_gamma   90.00
#
_symmetry.space_group_name_H-M   'P 1'
#
loop_
_entity.id
_entity.type
_entity.pdbx_description
1 polymer ?
#
loop_
_entity_poly.entity_id
_entity_poly.type
_entity_poly.pdbx_seq_one_letter_code
_entity_poly.pdbx_strand_id
1 'polypeptide(L)'
;MNTLWMLTNETMCERIESAKNRVIYVAPGLCMDVAKALVGFVKNNGPGKLAIILDESPHICRLGYGEIKAVEILLENGVAIRKCSGLRAGIFIVDEDAWFFSPTPLLVEEGTDVKTEFAPNAVVIDVEQANKLVSSLSPMLAINHLLEKASETSGRSITVVPKPEIPYEEYTQEDLQLAKESLAVCPPQKFDMSRQVLVYHSYVQFVELKLTGTTLSRHTVTIPPELLNVSRSKEYQERLRSTYRLINEKSSISGKEINEKVLKLRNTYLRSLGARFGTVILRQTKDEFEKQVEGIRKQLEIFKKKVQSDLEKEFNSCKKELKKILAPVVKENPPDELRFGITTKKPTKEQVDRYLEKKLDTVIPDAESFVINMKLHCVFKDVTYESLNDREFIDALRKAYPYVDWPELPYDQCKAVQEALFPDTRD
;
A
#
# COMPACT_ATOMS: atom_id res chain seq x y z
N MET A 1 -41.63 22.68 1.97
CA MET A 1 -40.85 21.57 1.39
C MET A 1 -39.67 21.30 2.31
N ASN A 2 -39.31 20.03 2.50
CA ASN A 2 -38.08 19.71 3.22
C ASN A 2 -36.88 20.15 2.37
N THR A 3 -35.95 20.86 3.00
CA THR A 3 -34.75 21.38 2.34
C THR A 3 -33.74 20.27 2.04
N LEU A 4 -33.68 19.25 2.91
CA LEU A 4 -32.86 18.07 2.73
C LEU A 4 -33.63 16.98 2.00
N TRP A 5 -32.94 16.28 1.10
CA TRP A 5 -33.51 15.23 0.27
C TRP A 5 -32.57 14.02 0.19
N MET A 6 -33.15 12.84 -0.01
CA MET A 6 -32.43 11.61 -0.31
C MET A 6 -32.69 11.29 -1.78
N LEU A 7 -31.69 11.55 -2.61
CA LEU A 7 -31.74 11.40 -4.05
C LEU A 7 -31.10 10.05 -4.41
N THR A 8 -31.93 9.04 -4.62
CA THR A 8 -31.54 7.71 -5.10
C THR A 8 -31.50 7.67 -6.63
N ASN A 9 -30.84 6.67 -7.20
CA ASN A 9 -30.84 6.46 -8.64
C ASN A 9 -32.27 6.23 -9.18
N GLU A 10 -33.10 5.53 -8.41
CA GLU A 10 -34.52 5.29 -8.73
C GLU A 10 -35.31 6.60 -8.76
N THR A 11 -35.18 7.45 -7.73
CA THR A 11 -35.83 8.76 -7.71
C THR A 11 -35.33 9.67 -8.84
N MET A 12 -34.05 9.63 -9.20
CA MET A 12 -33.54 10.36 -10.36
C MET A 12 -34.20 9.88 -11.66
N CYS A 13 -34.32 8.57 -11.87
CA CYS A 13 -34.94 7.99 -13.07
C CYS A 13 -36.41 8.39 -13.19
N GLU A 14 -37.20 8.21 -12.12
CA GLU A 14 -38.62 8.61 -12.09
C GLU A 14 -38.81 10.09 -12.47
N ARG A 15 -37.93 10.96 -11.94
CA ARG A 15 -37.98 12.39 -12.23
C ARG A 15 -37.66 12.69 -13.69
N ILE A 16 -36.60 12.07 -14.24
CA ILE A 16 -36.23 12.21 -15.66
C ILE A 16 -37.37 11.75 -16.58
N GLU A 17 -38.02 10.63 -16.25
CA GLU A 17 -39.13 10.08 -17.04
C GLU A 17 -40.36 10.99 -17.02
N SER A 18 -40.62 11.68 -15.89
CA SER A 18 -41.72 12.62 -15.76
C SER A 18 -41.47 14.00 -16.40
N ALA A 19 -40.22 14.28 -16.79
CA ALA A 19 -39.77 15.59 -17.25
C ALA A 19 -40.32 15.97 -18.63
N LYS A 20 -40.66 17.26 -18.82
CA LYS A 20 -41.25 17.76 -20.08
C LYS A 20 -40.48 18.89 -20.75
N ASN A 21 -39.79 19.70 -19.96
CA ASN A 21 -39.20 20.96 -20.42
C ASN A 21 -37.69 20.88 -20.51
N ARG A 22 -37.00 20.47 -19.45
CA ARG A 22 -35.52 20.42 -19.44
C ARG A 22 -34.98 19.45 -18.41
N VAL A 23 -33.83 18.88 -18.73
CA VAL A 23 -33.03 18.08 -17.79
C VAL A 23 -31.57 18.53 -17.86
N ILE A 24 -30.98 18.78 -16.69
CA ILE A 24 -29.55 19.11 -16.58
C ILE A 24 -28.95 18.20 -15.52
N TYR A 25 -27.96 17.42 -15.94
CA TYR A 25 -27.24 16.47 -15.10
C TYR A 25 -25.76 16.80 -15.09
N VAL A 26 -25.25 17.14 -13.91
CA VAL A 26 -23.84 17.45 -13.67
C VAL A 26 -23.38 16.56 -12.54
N ALA A 27 -22.46 15.66 -12.79
CA ALA A 27 -21.90 14.80 -11.74
C ALA A 27 -20.55 14.23 -12.21
N PRO A 28 -19.69 13.73 -11.30
CA PRO A 28 -18.44 13.09 -11.69
C PRO A 28 -18.68 11.91 -12.63
N GLY A 29 -19.72 11.10 -12.37
CA GLY A 29 -20.16 10.01 -13.23
C GLY A 29 -21.66 9.74 -13.09
N LEU A 30 -22.13 8.72 -13.79
CA LEU A 30 -23.51 8.24 -13.69
C LEU A 30 -23.57 6.71 -13.76
N CYS A 31 -24.68 6.16 -13.25
CA CYS A 31 -25.00 4.74 -13.37
C CYS A 31 -25.72 4.46 -14.69
N MET A 32 -25.80 3.18 -15.04
CA MET A 32 -26.42 2.72 -16.27
C MET A 32 -27.91 3.09 -16.36
N ASP A 33 -28.66 3.01 -15.27
CA ASP A 33 -30.12 3.22 -15.32
C ASP A 33 -30.48 4.69 -15.53
N VAL A 34 -29.75 5.61 -14.87
CA VAL A 34 -29.87 7.05 -15.14
C VAL A 34 -29.50 7.37 -16.58
N ALA A 35 -28.48 6.71 -17.15
CA ALA A 35 -28.11 6.89 -18.56
C ALA A 35 -29.26 6.53 -19.51
N LYS A 36 -29.91 5.39 -19.28
CA LYS A 36 -31.05 4.92 -20.08
C LYS A 36 -32.23 5.89 -19.97
N ALA A 37 -32.52 6.39 -18.77
CA ALA A 37 -33.58 7.36 -18.54
C ALA A 37 -33.32 8.66 -19.34
N LEU A 38 -32.07 9.16 -19.33
CA LEU A 38 -31.67 10.33 -20.11
C LEU A 38 -31.81 10.11 -21.63
N VAL A 39 -31.42 8.93 -22.13
CA VAL A 39 -31.64 8.55 -23.54
C VAL A 39 -33.14 8.53 -23.87
N GLY A 40 -33.98 7.99 -22.99
CA GLY A 40 -35.44 8.00 -23.13
C GLY A 40 -36.00 9.42 -23.22
N PHE A 41 -35.53 10.32 -22.35
CA PHE A 41 -35.92 11.72 -22.36
C PHE A 41 -35.58 12.42 -23.69
N VAL A 42 -34.38 12.20 -24.25
CA VAL A 42 -33.97 12.78 -25.54
C VAL A 42 -34.83 12.26 -26.69
N LYS A 43 -35.21 10.97 -26.69
CA LYS A 43 -36.08 10.39 -27.71
C LYS A 43 -37.47 11.03 -27.72
N ASN A 44 -38.00 11.38 -26.54
CA ASN A 44 -39.34 11.94 -26.39
C ASN A 44 -39.40 13.46 -26.58
N ASN A 45 -38.38 14.20 -26.10
CA ASN A 45 -38.41 15.66 -26.02
C ASN A 45 -37.39 16.36 -26.95
N GLY A 46 -36.50 15.61 -27.58
CA GLY A 46 -35.42 16.10 -28.43
C GLY A 46 -34.14 16.49 -27.66
N PRO A 47 -32.98 16.55 -28.35
CA PRO A 47 -31.67 16.73 -27.72
C PRO A 47 -31.44 18.15 -27.15
N GLY A 48 -32.14 19.17 -27.67
CA GLY A 48 -31.94 20.57 -27.27
C GLY A 48 -32.40 20.94 -25.85
N LYS A 49 -33.06 20.00 -25.16
CA LYS A 49 -33.59 20.14 -23.80
C LYS A 49 -32.75 19.44 -22.72
N LEU A 50 -31.66 18.79 -23.11
CA LEU A 50 -30.78 18.04 -22.22
C LEU A 50 -29.39 18.68 -22.16
N ALA A 51 -28.82 18.80 -20.96
CA ALA A 51 -27.40 19.06 -20.76
C ALA A 51 -26.78 18.02 -19.82
N ILE A 52 -25.65 17.44 -20.24
CA ILE A 52 -24.86 16.52 -19.43
C ILE A 52 -23.44 17.07 -19.28
N ILE A 53 -22.94 17.15 -18.04
CA ILE A 53 -21.55 17.50 -17.73
C ILE A 53 -20.97 16.42 -16.82
N LEU A 54 -19.88 15.78 -17.24
CA LEU A 54 -19.23 14.69 -16.49
C LEU A 54 -17.75 14.93 -16.22
N ASP A 55 -17.23 14.35 -15.13
CA ASP A 55 -15.78 14.20 -14.93
C ASP A 55 -15.31 12.96 -15.69
N GLU A 56 -14.72 13.20 -16.84
CA GLU A 56 -14.04 12.15 -17.55
C GLU A 56 -12.62 11.98 -17.00
N SER A 57 -12.47 11.03 -16.08
CA SER A 57 -11.22 10.32 -15.96
C SER A 57 -11.47 8.86 -15.57
N PRO A 58 -10.67 7.90 -16.07
CA PRO A 58 -10.73 6.50 -15.63
C PRO A 58 -10.64 6.34 -14.11
N HIS A 59 -10.03 7.32 -13.42
CA HIS A 59 -9.97 7.38 -11.97
C HIS A 59 -11.35 7.46 -11.31
N ILE A 60 -12.32 8.17 -11.90
CA ILE A 60 -13.70 8.30 -11.39
C ILE A 60 -14.42 6.97 -11.37
N CYS A 61 -14.26 6.17 -12.44
CA CYS A 61 -14.75 4.80 -12.49
C CYS A 61 -14.08 3.93 -11.42
N ARG A 62 -12.77 4.11 -11.17
CA ARG A 62 -12.01 3.39 -10.12
C ARG A 62 -12.34 3.82 -8.69
N LEU A 63 -13.04 4.95 -8.49
CA LEU A 63 -13.60 5.35 -7.21
C LEU A 63 -15.08 4.95 -7.05
N GLY A 64 -15.72 4.52 -8.14
CA GLY A 64 -17.13 4.11 -8.15
C GLY A 64 -18.12 5.27 -8.30
N TYR A 65 -17.72 6.39 -8.89
CA TYR A 65 -18.67 7.48 -9.15
C TYR A 65 -19.55 7.25 -10.39
N GLY A 66 -19.25 6.25 -11.22
CA GLY A 66 -20.03 5.93 -12.41
C GLY A 66 -19.42 4.82 -13.26
N GLU A 67 -20.15 4.44 -14.31
CA GLU A 67 -19.79 3.35 -15.22
C GLU A 67 -19.44 3.87 -16.61
N ILE A 68 -18.34 3.39 -17.20
CA ILE A 68 -17.94 3.78 -18.56
C ILE A 68 -18.98 3.37 -19.62
N LYS A 69 -19.70 2.26 -19.38
CA LYS A 69 -20.79 1.79 -20.26
C LYS A 69 -21.98 2.75 -20.30
N ALA A 70 -22.21 3.50 -19.22
CA ALA A 70 -23.25 4.52 -19.18
C ALA A 70 -22.92 5.67 -20.15
N VAL A 71 -21.66 6.08 -20.21
CA VAL A 71 -21.16 7.10 -21.15
C VAL A 71 -21.23 6.61 -22.59
N GLU A 72 -20.83 5.35 -22.83
CA GLU A 72 -20.92 4.70 -24.14
C GLU A 72 -22.35 4.75 -24.72
N ILE A 73 -23.35 4.36 -23.94
CA ILE A 73 -24.75 4.34 -24.40
C ILE A 73 -25.30 5.75 -24.69
N LEU A 74 -24.87 6.76 -23.94
CA LEU A 74 -25.24 8.14 -24.22
C LEU A 74 -24.68 8.59 -25.59
N LEU A 75 -23.41 8.33 -25.85
CA LEU A 75 -22.76 8.71 -27.11
C LEU A 75 -23.31 7.93 -28.31
N GLU A 76 -23.58 6.63 -28.16
CA GLU A 76 -24.20 5.79 -29.20
C GLU A 76 -25.59 6.28 -29.61
N ASN A 77 -26.34 6.87 -28.67
CA ASN A 77 -27.66 7.45 -28.94
C ASN A 77 -27.58 8.94 -29.37
N GLY A 78 -26.39 9.45 -29.68
CA GLY A 78 -26.19 10.82 -30.17
C GLY A 78 -26.39 11.91 -29.11
N VAL A 79 -26.28 11.56 -27.82
CA VAL A 79 -26.38 12.54 -26.73
C VAL A 79 -25.04 13.23 -26.54
N ALA A 80 -25.03 14.57 -26.66
CA ALA A 80 -23.84 15.38 -26.42
C ALA A 80 -23.51 15.44 -24.92
N ILE A 81 -22.26 15.11 -24.59
CA ILE A 81 -21.73 15.16 -23.23
C ILE A 81 -20.62 16.20 -23.18
N ARG A 82 -20.62 17.04 -22.15
CA ARG A 82 -19.52 17.97 -21.88
C ARG A 82 -18.60 17.41 -20.82
N LYS A 83 -17.30 17.62 -20.99
CA LYS A 83 -16.29 17.19 -20.02
C LYS A 83 -15.88 18.32 -19.08
N CYS A 84 -15.73 17.99 -17.80
CA CYS A 84 -15.22 18.85 -16.76
C CYS A 84 -14.41 18.03 -15.76
N SER A 85 -13.09 17.99 -15.93
CA SER A 85 -12.21 17.26 -15.02
C SER A 85 -12.22 17.84 -13.61
N GLY A 86 -12.20 16.97 -12.61
CA GLY A 86 -12.18 17.35 -11.19
C GLY A 86 -13.56 17.67 -10.60
N LEU A 87 -14.66 17.41 -11.31
CA LEU A 87 -16.00 17.59 -10.77
C LEU A 87 -16.25 16.61 -9.61
N ARG A 88 -16.65 17.13 -8.45
CA ARG A 88 -16.90 16.33 -7.22
C ARG A 88 -18.28 16.58 -6.60
N ALA A 89 -19.04 17.50 -7.20
CA ALA A 89 -20.39 17.82 -6.78
C ALA A 89 -21.39 17.42 -7.87
N GLY A 90 -22.60 17.12 -7.43
CA GLY A 90 -23.74 16.80 -8.27
C GLY A 90 -24.71 17.97 -8.37
N ILE A 91 -25.13 18.34 -9.56
CA ILE A 91 -26.27 19.23 -9.79
C ILE A 91 -27.25 18.50 -10.70
N PHE A 92 -28.48 18.38 -10.24
CA PHE A 92 -29.56 17.73 -10.97
C PHE A 92 -30.74 18.68 -11.05
N ILE A 93 -31.18 19.00 -12.26
CA ILE A 93 -32.30 19.91 -12.49
C ILE A 93 -33.26 19.23 -13.44
N VAL A 94 -34.53 19.20 -13.06
CA VAL A 94 -35.62 18.65 -13.86
C VAL A 94 -36.74 19.67 -13.88
N ASP A 95 -37.01 20.21 -15.06
CA ASP A 95 -38.01 21.26 -15.26
C ASP A 95 -37.76 22.48 -14.34
N GLU A 96 -38.61 22.66 -13.33
CA GLU A 96 -38.52 23.74 -12.33
C GLU A 96 -38.02 23.24 -10.97
N ASP A 97 -37.71 21.94 -10.81
CA ASP A 97 -37.12 21.39 -9.59
C ASP A 97 -35.59 21.29 -9.73
N ALA A 98 -34.86 21.62 -8.66
CA ALA A 98 -33.39 21.58 -8.65
C ALA A 98 -32.81 21.02 -7.35
N TRP A 99 -31.77 20.21 -7.49
CA TRP A 99 -31.05 19.58 -6.39
C TRP A 99 -29.54 19.75 -6.56
N PHE A 100 -28.88 20.09 -5.46
CA PHE A 100 -27.43 19.92 -5.31
C PHE A 100 -27.19 18.69 -4.45
N PHE A 101 -26.41 17.74 -4.96
CA PHE A 101 -26.18 16.48 -4.28
C PHE A 101 -24.69 16.14 -4.20
N SER A 102 -24.36 15.29 -3.24
CA SER A 102 -23.03 14.69 -3.12
C SER A 102 -23.08 13.28 -3.72
N PRO A 103 -22.49 13.05 -4.91
CA PRO A 103 -22.39 11.71 -5.49
C PRO A 103 -21.59 10.80 -4.54
N THR A 104 -22.03 9.56 -4.37
CA THR A 104 -21.37 8.61 -3.49
C THR A 104 -20.30 7.80 -4.25
N PRO A 105 -19.04 7.74 -3.78
CA PRO A 105 -18.03 6.87 -4.36
C PRO A 105 -18.33 5.42 -3.99
N LEU A 106 -19.03 4.72 -4.88
CA LEU A 106 -19.57 3.40 -4.64
C LEU A 106 -18.50 2.36 -4.26
N LEU A 107 -17.24 2.49 -4.71
CA LEU A 107 -16.18 1.56 -4.32
C LEU A 107 -15.60 1.81 -2.91
N VAL A 108 -15.99 2.91 -2.27
CA VAL A 108 -15.49 3.31 -0.94
C VAL A 108 -16.61 3.32 0.09
N GLU A 109 -17.81 3.79 -0.27
CA GLU A 109 -18.93 4.02 0.65
C GLU A 109 -20.23 3.46 0.10
N GLU A 110 -21.10 2.97 0.99
CA GLU A 110 -22.43 2.45 0.67
C GLU A 110 -23.34 3.50 0.04
N GLY A 111 -23.88 3.17 -1.14
CA GLY A 111 -24.79 4.03 -1.88
C GLY A 111 -26.10 4.26 -1.14
N THR A 112 -26.75 5.39 -1.41
CA THR A 112 -28.05 5.73 -0.81
C THR A 112 -29.18 4.78 -1.22
N ASP A 113 -29.02 4.04 -2.32
CA ASP A 113 -30.02 3.09 -2.82
C ASP A 113 -30.22 1.87 -1.91
N VAL A 114 -29.23 1.53 -1.08
CA VAL A 114 -29.27 0.34 -0.21
C VAL A 114 -29.76 0.69 1.21
N LYS A 115 -29.81 1.98 1.56
CA LYS A 115 -30.15 2.42 2.92
C LYS A 115 -31.66 2.37 3.14
N THR A 116 -32.07 1.67 4.18
CA THR A 116 -33.48 1.60 4.63
C THR A 116 -33.92 2.82 5.45
N GLU A 117 -32.96 3.57 5.98
CA GLU A 117 -33.17 4.80 6.76
C GLU A 117 -32.92 6.05 5.92
N PHE A 118 -33.57 7.17 6.29
CA PHE A 118 -33.39 8.46 5.61
C PHE A 118 -31.94 8.95 5.73
N ALA A 119 -31.22 8.92 4.61
CA ALA A 119 -29.83 9.36 4.51
C ALA A 119 -29.72 10.52 3.50
N PRO A 120 -29.83 11.78 3.95
CA PRO A 120 -29.85 12.92 3.05
C PRO A 120 -28.49 13.09 2.35
N ASN A 121 -28.49 13.06 1.02
CA ASN A 121 -27.33 13.33 0.17
C ASN A 121 -27.54 14.53 -0.75
N ALA A 122 -28.71 15.18 -0.68
CA ALA A 122 -29.09 16.28 -1.55
C ALA A 122 -29.78 17.42 -0.80
N VAL A 123 -29.67 18.62 -1.37
CA VAL A 123 -30.33 19.84 -0.92
C VAL A 123 -31.17 20.38 -2.08
N VAL A 124 -32.44 20.68 -1.81
CA VAL A 124 -33.32 21.36 -2.78
C VAL A 124 -32.88 22.81 -2.89
N ILE A 125 -32.62 23.26 -4.12
CA ILE A 125 -32.20 24.63 -4.43
C ILE A 125 -33.34 25.38 -5.11
N ASP A 126 -33.43 26.67 -4.80
CA ASP A 126 -34.40 27.55 -5.44
C ASP A 126 -34.14 27.69 -6.96
N VAL A 127 -35.23 27.82 -7.72
CA VAL A 127 -35.21 27.88 -9.18
C VAL A 127 -34.38 29.05 -9.70
N GLU A 128 -34.36 30.19 -9.02
CA GLU A 128 -33.57 31.35 -9.43
C GLU A 128 -32.07 31.07 -9.27
N GLN A 129 -31.68 30.40 -8.19
CA GLN A 129 -30.30 29.96 -7.95
C GLN A 129 -29.89 28.86 -8.92
N ALA A 130 -30.78 27.90 -9.18
CA ALA A 130 -30.59 26.87 -10.19
C ALA A 130 -30.39 27.49 -11.57
N ASN A 131 -31.19 28.48 -11.96
CA ASN A 131 -31.04 29.18 -13.25
C ASN A 131 -29.71 29.95 -13.35
N LYS A 132 -29.22 30.55 -12.25
CA LYS A 132 -27.88 31.16 -12.21
C LYS A 132 -26.80 30.09 -12.46
N LEU A 133 -26.89 28.95 -11.78
CA LEU A 133 -25.98 27.81 -12.00
C LEU A 133 -26.04 27.30 -13.45
N VAL A 134 -27.24 27.14 -14.01
CA VAL A 134 -27.43 26.74 -15.41
C VAL A 134 -26.84 27.77 -16.37
N SER A 135 -26.94 29.06 -16.09
CA SER A 135 -26.35 30.11 -16.92
C SER A 135 -24.81 30.09 -16.89
N SER A 136 -24.20 29.75 -15.75
CA SER A 136 -22.74 29.57 -15.63
C SER A 136 -22.26 28.25 -16.26
N LEU A 137 -23.06 27.18 -16.17
CA LEU A 137 -22.70 25.84 -16.61
C LEU A 137 -23.00 25.62 -18.09
N SER A 138 -24.19 25.97 -18.56
CA SER A 138 -24.64 25.80 -19.95
C SER A 138 -25.49 27.00 -20.46
N PRO A 139 -24.82 28.07 -20.92
CA PRO A 139 -25.46 29.29 -21.43
C PRO A 139 -26.51 29.04 -22.52
N MET A 140 -26.33 28.02 -23.37
CA MET A 140 -27.20 27.73 -24.50
C MET A 140 -28.56 27.13 -24.08
N LEU A 141 -28.60 26.31 -23.02
CA LEU A 141 -29.88 25.86 -22.45
C LEU A 141 -30.59 26.98 -21.67
N ALA A 142 -29.83 27.87 -21.02
CA ALA A 142 -30.40 29.06 -20.39
C ALA A 142 -31.07 29.96 -21.44
N ILE A 143 -30.45 30.14 -22.60
CA ILE A 143 -30.99 30.91 -23.72
C ILE A 143 -32.23 30.24 -24.33
N ASN A 144 -32.21 28.94 -24.59
CA ASN A 144 -33.39 28.23 -25.12
C ASN A 144 -34.60 28.33 -24.20
N HIS A 145 -34.39 28.21 -22.87
CA HIS A 145 -35.45 28.38 -21.89
C HIS A 145 -35.99 29.83 -21.82
N LEU A 146 -35.10 30.82 -21.93
CA LEU A 146 -35.49 32.23 -22.02
C LEU A 146 -36.24 32.55 -23.32
N LEU A 147 -35.88 31.92 -24.44
CA LEU A 147 -36.56 32.07 -25.73
C LEU A 147 -37.94 31.40 -25.74
N GLU A 148 -38.10 30.23 -25.13
CA GLU A 148 -39.41 29.58 -24.94
C GLU A 148 -40.33 30.45 -24.05
N LYS A 149 -39.82 30.98 -22.93
CA LYS A 149 -40.58 31.90 -22.06
C LYS A 149 -40.87 33.27 -22.72
N ALA A 150 -39.96 33.79 -23.55
CA ALA A 150 -40.15 35.06 -24.28
C ALA A 150 -41.07 34.93 -25.51
N SER A 151 -41.27 33.72 -26.03
CA SER A 151 -42.23 33.45 -27.10
C SER A 151 -43.69 33.64 -26.64
N GLU A 152 -43.94 33.57 -25.33
CA GLU A 152 -45.24 33.91 -24.73
C GLU A 152 -45.35 35.40 -24.35
N THR A 153 -44.24 36.13 -24.18
CA THR A 153 -44.25 37.54 -23.79
C THR A 153 -43.15 38.33 -24.51
N SER A 154 -43.49 38.86 -25.69
CA SER A 154 -42.79 39.89 -26.48
C SER A 154 -41.27 39.78 -26.69
N GLY A 155 -40.88 39.71 -27.97
CA GLY A 155 -39.52 39.55 -28.46
C GLY A 155 -38.48 40.48 -27.83
N ARG A 156 -37.54 39.88 -27.11
CA ARG A 156 -36.22 40.46 -26.84
C ARG A 156 -35.15 39.58 -27.50
N SER A 157 -34.44 40.14 -28.46
CA SER A 157 -33.22 39.53 -29.01
C SER A 157 -32.12 39.53 -27.95
N ILE A 158 -31.66 38.35 -27.55
CA ILE A 158 -30.52 38.18 -26.65
C ILE A 158 -29.25 38.25 -27.52
N THR A 159 -28.47 39.33 -27.41
CA THR A 159 -27.31 39.62 -28.27
C THR A 159 -25.95 39.25 -27.67
N VAL A 160 -25.88 38.69 -26.46
CA VAL A 160 -24.61 38.28 -25.84
C VAL A 160 -24.78 36.96 -25.11
N VAL A 161 -24.12 35.91 -25.60
CA VAL A 161 -24.01 34.61 -24.92
C VAL A 161 -22.90 34.74 -23.87
N PRO A 162 -23.19 34.66 -22.56
CA PRO A 162 -22.15 34.69 -21.54
C PRO A 162 -21.20 33.49 -21.72
N LYS A 163 -19.90 33.72 -21.53
CA LYS A 163 -18.89 32.66 -21.61
C LYS A 163 -19.07 31.72 -20.41
N PRO A 164 -19.16 30.39 -20.61
CA PRO A 164 -19.35 29.48 -19.49
C PRO A 164 -18.13 29.51 -18.56
N GLU A 165 -18.36 29.37 -17.25
CA GLU A 165 -17.29 29.30 -16.24
C GLU A 165 -16.47 28.02 -16.38
N ILE A 166 -17.10 26.96 -16.87
CA ILE A 166 -16.46 25.71 -17.27
C ILE A 166 -16.15 25.79 -18.77
N PRO A 167 -14.89 25.52 -19.20
CA PRO A 167 -14.55 25.41 -20.62
C PRO A 167 -15.55 24.52 -21.37
N TYR A 168 -15.99 24.97 -22.54
CA TYR A 168 -16.88 24.17 -23.37
C TYR A 168 -16.03 23.16 -24.14
N GLU A 169 -15.80 22.00 -23.52
CA GLU A 169 -15.15 20.86 -24.15
C GLU A 169 -16.17 19.72 -24.28
N GLU A 170 -16.32 19.21 -25.49
CA GLU A 170 -17.17 18.06 -25.76
C GLU A 170 -16.39 16.77 -25.51
N TYR A 171 -17.09 15.79 -24.96
CA TYR A 171 -16.59 14.43 -24.78
C TYR A 171 -16.62 13.74 -26.15
N THR A 172 -15.47 13.27 -26.63
CA THR A 172 -15.35 12.66 -27.96
C THR A 172 -15.32 11.13 -27.91
N GLN A 173 -15.55 10.48 -29.06
CA GLN A 173 -15.37 9.04 -29.20
C GLN A 173 -13.90 8.61 -28.97
N GLU A 174 -12.94 9.49 -29.25
CA GLU A 174 -11.52 9.24 -28.98
C GLU A 174 -11.25 9.19 -27.47
N ASP A 175 -11.84 10.12 -26.72
CA ASP A 175 -11.75 10.14 -25.26
C ASP A 175 -12.34 8.86 -24.64
N LEU A 176 -13.51 8.38 -25.15
CA LEU A 176 -14.11 7.10 -24.75
C LEU A 176 -13.16 5.92 -24.94
N GLN A 177 -12.49 5.87 -26.10
CA GLN A 177 -11.60 4.78 -26.46
C GLN A 177 -10.37 4.76 -25.55
N LEU A 178 -9.77 5.92 -25.29
CA LEU A 178 -8.65 6.06 -24.34
C LEU A 178 -9.05 5.63 -22.92
N ALA A 179 -10.25 6.01 -22.48
CA ALA A 179 -10.76 5.62 -21.18
C ALA A 179 -10.99 4.10 -21.08
N LYS A 180 -11.57 3.48 -22.12
CA LYS A 180 -11.76 2.02 -22.21
C LYS A 180 -10.44 1.28 -22.20
N GLU A 181 -9.44 1.72 -22.95
CA GLU A 181 -8.10 1.11 -22.94
C GLU A 181 -7.46 1.18 -21.55
N SER A 182 -7.54 2.34 -20.88
CA SER A 182 -7.04 2.50 -19.51
C SER A 182 -7.74 1.58 -18.51
N LEU A 183 -9.06 1.42 -18.63
CA LEU A 183 -9.85 0.55 -17.75
C LEU A 183 -9.68 -0.94 -18.09
N ALA A 184 -9.37 -1.28 -19.35
CA ALA A 184 -9.05 -2.66 -19.73
C ALA A 184 -7.69 -3.10 -19.16
N VAL A 185 -6.69 -2.21 -19.17
CA VAL A 185 -5.38 -2.48 -18.57
C VAL A 185 -5.46 -2.48 -17.04
N CYS A 186 -6.18 -1.52 -16.46
CA CYS A 186 -6.32 -1.32 -15.02
C CYS A 186 -7.81 -1.17 -14.64
N PRO A 187 -8.54 -2.30 -14.48
CA PRO A 187 -9.97 -2.27 -14.19
C PRO A 187 -10.26 -1.75 -12.76
N PRO A 188 -11.45 -1.18 -12.54
CA PRO A 188 -11.91 -0.84 -11.21
C PRO A 188 -12.04 -2.12 -10.36
N GLN A 189 -11.78 -2.00 -9.07
CA GLN A 189 -12.02 -3.09 -8.13
C GLN A 189 -13.53 -3.36 -8.02
N LYS A 190 -13.89 -4.58 -7.61
CA LYS A 190 -15.29 -4.93 -7.36
C LYS A 190 -15.79 -4.24 -6.08
N PHE A 191 -16.99 -3.68 -6.16
CA PHE A 191 -17.66 -2.85 -5.15
C PHE A 191 -17.66 -3.42 -3.73
N ASP A 192 -18.13 -4.66 -3.56
CA ASP A 192 -18.18 -5.27 -2.22
C ASP A 192 -16.79 -5.52 -1.64
N MET A 193 -15.80 -5.73 -2.51
CA MET A 193 -14.47 -6.16 -2.08
C MET A 193 -13.61 -5.01 -1.57
N SER A 194 -13.65 -3.86 -2.23
CA SER A 194 -12.87 -2.68 -1.82
C SER A 194 -13.25 -2.20 -0.42
N ARG A 195 -14.56 -2.18 -0.13
CA ARG A 195 -15.08 -1.81 1.19
C ARG A 195 -14.65 -2.80 2.28
N GLN A 196 -14.77 -4.10 2.01
CA GLN A 196 -14.36 -5.14 2.95
C GLN A 196 -12.87 -5.07 3.28
N VAL A 197 -12.02 -4.82 2.27
CA VAL A 197 -10.58 -4.62 2.47
C VAL A 197 -10.32 -3.40 3.34
N LEU A 198 -10.96 -2.26 3.07
CA LEU A 198 -10.78 -1.04 3.87
C LEU A 198 -11.18 -1.24 5.33
N VAL A 199 -12.31 -1.90 5.56
CA VAL A 199 -12.78 -2.22 6.90
C VAL A 199 -11.75 -3.10 7.62
N TYR A 200 -11.38 -4.27 7.08
CA TYR A 200 -10.43 -5.17 7.75
C TYR A 200 -9.01 -4.58 7.87
N HIS A 201 -8.57 -3.75 6.90
CA HIS A 201 -7.31 -3.02 6.96
C HIS A 201 -7.23 -2.11 8.20
N SER A 202 -8.35 -1.57 8.68
CA SER A 202 -8.39 -0.77 9.90
C SER A 202 -8.15 -1.60 11.17
N TYR A 203 -8.47 -2.89 11.16
CA TYR A 203 -8.36 -3.78 12.32
C TYR A 203 -7.01 -4.51 12.38
N VAL A 204 -6.51 -5.03 11.25
CA VAL A 204 -5.41 -6.01 11.23
C VAL A 204 -4.36 -5.73 10.16
N GLN A 205 -3.10 -6.04 10.47
CA GLN A 205 -1.98 -6.06 9.54
C GLN A 205 -1.13 -7.31 9.74
N PHE A 206 -0.47 -7.78 8.69
CA PHE A 206 0.57 -8.80 8.79
C PHE A 206 1.88 -8.19 9.32
N VAL A 207 2.62 -8.98 10.10
CA VAL A 207 3.92 -8.59 10.66
C VAL A 207 4.94 -9.68 10.42
N GLU A 208 6.05 -9.32 9.77
CA GLU A 208 7.26 -10.13 9.73
C GLU A 208 8.30 -9.59 10.70
N LEU A 209 8.48 -10.28 11.83
CA LEU A 209 9.49 -9.96 12.83
C LEU A 209 10.61 -11.01 12.84
N LYS A 210 11.80 -10.65 12.36
CA LYS A 210 12.97 -11.55 12.27
C LYS A 210 14.18 -10.94 12.99
N LEU A 211 14.77 -11.71 13.89
CA LEU A 211 16.03 -11.37 14.57
C LEU A 211 17.14 -12.22 13.97
N THR A 212 18.17 -11.57 13.43
CA THR A 212 19.31 -12.24 12.77
C THR A 212 20.61 -11.93 13.50
N GLY A 213 21.60 -12.81 13.36
CA GLY A 213 22.99 -12.56 13.76
C GLY A 213 23.29 -12.61 15.26
N THR A 214 22.32 -12.91 16.14
CA THR A 214 22.55 -12.93 17.61
C THR A 214 23.27 -14.17 18.13
N THR A 215 23.47 -15.17 17.27
CA THR A 215 24.29 -16.37 17.56
C THR A 215 25.68 -16.20 16.96
N LEU A 216 26.70 -16.02 17.80
CA LEU A 216 28.09 -16.09 17.34
C LEU A 216 28.41 -17.54 16.93
N SER A 217 28.60 -17.76 15.63
CA SER A 217 29.12 -19.03 15.12
C SER A 217 30.57 -19.21 15.54
N ARG A 218 30.93 -20.44 15.95
CA ARG A 218 32.31 -20.83 16.30
C ARG A 218 33.23 -20.55 15.10
N HIS A 219 34.04 -19.49 15.19
CA HIS A 219 35.03 -19.20 14.17
C HIS A 219 36.38 -19.76 14.58
N THR A 220 37.04 -20.41 13.63
CA THR A 220 38.30 -21.10 13.88
C THR A 220 39.28 -20.66 12.82
N VAL A 221 40.47 -20.26 13.24
CA VAL A 221 41.48 -19.72 12.34
C VAL A 221 42.46 -20.80 11.95
N THR A 222 42.71 -20.91 10.65
CA THR A 222 43.75 -21.77 10.10
C THR A 222 45.05 -20.98 10.02
N ILE A 223 46.08 -21.43 10.73
CA ILE A 223 47.40 -20.82 10.69
C ILE A 223 48.05 -21.11 9.32
N PRO A 224 48.63 -20.11 8.63
CA PRO A 224 49.29 -20.30 7.34
C PRO A 224 50.34 -21.44 7.35
N PRO A 225 50.43 -22.28 6.30
CA PRO A 225 51.40 -23.38 6.22
C PRO A 225 52.86 -22.94 6.37
N GLU A 226 53.16 -21.73 5.90
CA GLU A 226 54.46 -21.05 6.02
C GLU A 226 54.93 -20.90 7.47
N LEU A 227 53.99 -20.77 8.42
CA LEU A 227 54.26 -20.65 9.86
C LEU A 227 54.24 -22.03 10.57
N LEU A 228 53.58 -23.02 9.98
CA LEU A 228 53.52 -24.41 10.48
C LEU A 228 54.79 -25.20 10.17
N ASN A 229 55.43 -24.95 9.03
CA ASN A 229 56.62 -25.66 8.55
C ASN A 229 57.92 -25.29 9.29
N VAL A 230 57.84 -24.32 10.22
CA VAL A 230 59.00 -23.77 10.93
C VAL A 230 59.30 -24.52 12.24
N SER A 231 58.30 -25.19 12.85
CA SER A 231 58.50 -26.01 14.05
C SER A 231 58.81 -27.47 13.68
N ARG A 232 59.99 -27.99 14.06
CA ARG A 232 60.39 -29.40 13.84
C ARG A 232 59.80 -30.40 14.85
N SER A 233 59.08 -29.95 15.87
CA SER A 233 58.48 -30.82 16.89
C SER A 233 57.06 -31.24 16.50
N LYS A 234 56.84 -32.55 16.30
CA LYS A 234 55.53 -33.15 15.96
C LYS A 234 54.41 -32.73 16.94
N GLU A 235 54.75 -32.59 18.22
CA GLU A 235 53.82 -32.19 19.29
C GLU A 235 53.34 -30.73 19.18
N TYR A 236 54.18 -29.83 18.65
CA TYR A 236 53.82 -28.43 18.40
C TYR A 236 53.04 -28.27 17.10
N GLN A 237 53.39 -29.06 16.07
CA GLN A 237 52.62 -29.12 14.83
C GLN A 237 51.21 -29.66 15.05
N GLU A 238 51.00 -30.63 15.95
CA GLU A 238 49.67 -31.14 16.33
C GLU A 238 48.84 -30.09 17.08
N ARG A 239 49.45 -29.33 18.02
CA ARG A 239 48.79 -28.21 18.72
C ARG A 239 48.46 -27.01 17.83
N LEU A 240 49.23 -26.77 16.77
CA LEU A 240 48.97 -25.68 15.81
C LEU A 240 48.05 -26.11 14.64
N ARG A 241 48.07 -27.40 14.27
CA ARG A 241 47.10 -28.01 13.33
C ARG A 241 45.71 -28.13 13.93
N SER A 242 45.60 -28.29 15.25
CA SER A 242 44.31 -28.17 15.94
C SER A 242 43.87 -26.71 15.87
N THR A 243 42.99 -26.46 14.91
CA THR A 243 42.28 -25.22 14.62
C THR A 243 42.10 -24.36 15.89
N TYR A 244 42.78 -23.21 15.98
CA TYR A 244 42.76 -22.37 17.19
C TYR A 244 41.37 -21.72 17.29
N ARG A 245 40.62 -22.05 18.35
CA ARG A 245 39.27 -21.53 18.60
C ARG A 245 39.36 -20.06 19.01
N LEU A 246 38.83 -19.16 18.18
CA LEU A 246 38.83 -17.73 18.47
C LEU A 246 37.83 -17.35 19.57
N ILE A 247 36.76 -18.14 19.75
CA ILE A 247 35.66 -17.84 20.68
C ILE A 247 35.50 -19.03 21.64
N ASN A 248 35.67 -18.79 22.93
CA ASN A 248 35.54 -19.81 23.98
C ASN A 248 34.06 -20.01 24.39
N GLU A 249 33.64 -21.26 24.65
CA GLU A 249 32.26 -21.63 25.01
C GLU A 249 31.71 -20.93 26.27
N LYS A 250 32.58 -20.32 27.07
CA LYS A 250 32.25 -19.62 28.33
C LYS A 250 32.11 -18.11 28.19
N SER A 251 32.37 -17.51 27.03
CA SER A 251 32.16 -16.07 26.89
C SER A 251 30.65 -15.80 26.88
N SER A 252 30.20 -14.96 27.80
CA SER A 252 28.81 -14.59 28.07
C SER A 252 28.15 -13.77 26.94
N ILE A 253 28.57 -13.99 25.70
CA ILE A 253 28.26 -13.23 24.48
C ILE A 253 27.05 -13.88 23.76
N SER A 254 26.18 -14.53 24.53
CA SER A 254 24.98 -15.17 24.00
C SER A 254 23.83 -14.17 24.04
N GLY A 255 23.26 -13.81 22.88
CA GLY A 255 22.13 -12.88 22.76
C GLY A 255 20.79 -13.38 23.35
N LYS A 256 20.82 -14.25 24.37
CA LYS A 256 19.66 -14.86 25.03
C LYS A 256 18.66 -13.82 25.53
N GLU A 257 19.13 -12.78 26.22
CA GLU A 257 18.25 -11.73 26.75
C GLU A 257 17.45 -11.01 25.65
N ILE A 258 18.07 -10.76 24.50
CA ILE A 258 17.41 -10.12 23.35
C ILE A 258 16.42 -11.10 22.72
N ASN A 259 16.80 -12.38 22.57
CA ASN A 259 15.91 -13.42 22.07
C ASN A 259 14.66 -13.57 22.96
N GLU A 260 14.83 -13.55 24.29
CA GLU A 260 13.72 -13.62 25.24
C GLU A 260 12.81 -12.40 25.15
N LYS A 261 13.37 -11.19 25.01
CA LYS A 261 12.57 -9.95 24.81
C LYS A 261 11.79 -10.00 23.50
N VAL A 262 12.40 -10.44 22.41
CA VAL A 262 11.71 -10.61 21.12
C VAL A 262 10.63 -11.70 21.22
N LEU A 263 10.87 -12.78 21.96
CA LEU A 263 9.87 -13.82 22.18
C LEU A 263 8.68 -13.29 23.00
N LYS A 264 8.93 -12.55 24.08
CA LYS A 264 7.88 -11.88 24.86
C LYS A 264 7.08 -10.93 23.97
N LEU A 265 7.75 -10.11 23.16
CA LEU A 265 7.11 -9.20 22.22
C LEU A 265 6.19 -9.95 21.24
N ARG A 266 6.65 -11.07 20.67
CA ARG A 266 5.82 -11.92 19.79
C ARG A 266 4.58 -12.44 20.51
N ASN A 267 4.74 -12.99 21.71
CA ASN A 267 3.64 -13.61 22.45
C ASN A 267 2.59 -12.58 22.90
N THR A 268 3.01 -11.36 23.24
CA THR A 268 2.09 -10.31 23.70
C THR A 268 1.26 -9.76 22.53
N TYR A 269 1.91 -9.30 21.47
CA TYR A 269 1.25 -8.48 20.43
C TYR A 269 0.85 -9.26 19.18
N LEU A 270 1.57 -10.35 18.86
CA LEU A 270 1.41 -11.03 17.60
C LEU A 270 0.60 -12.32 17.76
N ARG A 271 -0.14 -12.68 16.73
CA ARG A 271 -0.83 -13.97 16.63
C ARG A 271 -0.46 -14.65 15.33
N SER A 272 -0.07 -15.92 15.42
CA SER A 272 0.18 -16.74 14.23
C SER A 272 -1.14 -17.34 13.73
N LEU A 273 -1.39 -17.18 12.44
CA LEU A 273 -2.52 -17.77 11.71
C LEU A 273 -2.11 -19.09 11.02
N GLY A 274 -1.05 -19.74 11.51
CA GLY A 274 -0.49 -20.95 10.92
C GLY A 274 0.57 -20.69 9.86
N ALA A 275 1.11 -21.78 9.30
CA ALA A 275 2.22 -21.72 8.33
C ALA A 275 1.82 -21.08 6.99
N ARG A 276 0.54 -21.19 6.60
CA ARG A 276 0.01 -20.68 5.33
C ARG A 276 -0.13 -19.16 5.33
N PHE A 277 -0.72 -18.60 6.39
CA PHE A 277 -1.10 -17.18 6.43
C PHE A 277 -0.07 -16.29 7.16
N GLY A 278 0.75 -16.87 8.04
CA GLY A 278 1.81 -16.12 8.72
C GLY A 278 1.34 -15.51 10.04
N THR A 279 1.78 -14.28 10.33
CA THR A 279 1.60 -13.64 11.64
C THR A 279 0.97 -12.27 11.48
N VAL A 280 0.02 -11.95 12.36
CA VAL A 280 -0.76 -10.71 12.32
C VAL A 280 -0.71 -9.96 13.64
N ILE A 281 -1.00 -8.65 13.58
CA ILE A 281 -1.14 -7.73 14.70
C ILE A 281 -2.44 -6.94 14.56
N LEU A 282 -3.06 -6.58 15.69
CA LEU A 282 -4.13 -5.59 15.70
C LEU A 282 -3.57 -4.17 15.57
N ARG A 283 -4.14 -3.38 14.67
CA ARG A 283 -3.67 -2.04 14.35
C ARG A 283 -3.70 -1.10 15.56
N GLN A 284 -4.68 -1.26 16.45
CA GLN A 284 -4.78 -0.53 17.71
C GLN A 284 -3.55 -0.69 18.62
N THR A 285 -2.90 -1.86 18.57
CA THR A 285 -1.72 -2.17 19.41
C THR A 285 -0.38 -1.88 18.73
N LYS A 286 -0.43 -1.42 17.47
CA LYS A 286 0.75 -1.23 16.63
C LYS A 286 1.72 -0.19 17.20
N ASP A 287 1.20 0.95 17.65
CA ASP A 287 2.04 2.05 18.16
C ASP A 287 2.83 1.62 19.40
N GLU A 288 2.22 0.83 20.28
CA GLU A 288 2.90 0.28 21.45
C GLU A 288 3.94 -0.78 21.04
N PHE A 289 3.59 -1.65 20.10
CA PHE A 289 4.51 -2.64 19.55
C PHE A 289 5.74 -1.99 18.90
N GLU A 290 5.56 -0.94 18.08
CA GLU A 290 6.67 -0.23 17.44
C GLU A 290 7.60 0.44 18.47
N LYS A 291 7.04 1.02 19.53
CA LYS A 291 7.83 1.56 20.65
C LYS A 291 8.69 0.47 21.30
N GLN A 292 8.14 -0.72 21.52
CA GLN A 292 8.88 -1.84 22.11
C GLN A 292 9.95 -2.38 21.14
N VAL A 293 9.65 -2.50 19.84
CA VAL A 293 10.64 -2.87 18.80
C VAL A 293 11.82 -1.90 18.81
N GLU A 294 11.55 -0.60 18.88
CA GLU A 294 12.59 0.43 18.91
C GLU A 294 13.42 0.36 20.21
N GLY A 295 12.77 0.08 21.35
CA GLY A 295 13.47 -0.22 22.60
C GLY A 295 14.43 -1.41 22.48
N ILE A 296 14.00 -2.50 21.82
CA ILE A 296 14.85 -3.67 21.57
C ILE A 296 15.97 -3.34 20.60
N ARG A 297 15.73 -2.53 19.54
CA ARG A 297 16.79 -2.08 18.62
C ARG A 297 17.89 -1.30 19.34
N LYS A 298 17.52 -0.37 20.23
CA LYS A 298 18.51 0.36 21.06
C LYS A 298 19.34 -0.58 21.92
N GLN A 299 18.71 -1.58 22.54
CA GLN A 299 19.42 -2.60 23.31
C GLN A 299 20.31 -3.48 22.44
N LEU A 300 19.89 -3.80 21.21
CA LEU A 300 20.68 -4.53 20.24
C LEU A 300 21.94 -3.74 19.82
N GLU A 301 21.85 -2.42 19.64
CA GLU A 301 23.01 -1.57 19.36
C GLU A 301 24.00 -1.51 20.53
N ILE A 302 23.51 -1.44 21.77
CA ILE A 302 24.36 -1.52 22.96
C ILE A 302 25.05 -2.88 23.03
N PHE A 303 24.30 -3.95 22.76
CA PHE A 303 24.83 -5.31 22.73
C PHE A 303 25.89 -5.48 21.63
N LYS A 304 25.65 -5.00 20.41
CA LYS A 304 26.63 -5.00 19.31
C LYS A 304 27.96 -4.38 19.72
N LYS A 305 27.94 -3.18 20.31
CA LYS A 305 29.15 -2.48 20.77
C LYS A 305 29.88 -3.28 21.84
N LYS A 306 29.14 -3.89 22.77
CA LYS A 306 29.72 -4.75 23.80
C LYS A 306 30.38 -6.00 23.18
N VAL A 307 29.68 -6.70 22.29
CA VAL A 307 30.20 -7.89 21.60
C VAL A 307 31.44 -7.55 20.77
N GLN A 308 31.40 -6.44 20.03
CA GLN A 308 32.54 -5.97 19.25
C GLN A 308 33.75 -5.71 20.14
N SER A 309 33.57 -4.98 21.25
CA SER A 309 34.66 -4.71 22.19
C SER A 309 35.22 -5.98 22.84
N ASP A 310 34.36 -6.95 23.17
CA ASP A 310 34.79 -8.20 23.77
C ASP A 310 35.52 -9.10 22.75
N LEU A 311 35.05 -9.15 21.50
CA LEU A 311 35.75 -9.83 20.40
C LEU A 311 37.10 -9.21 20.09
N GLU A 312 37.20 -7.87 20.06
CA GLU A 312 38.48 -7.17 19.85
C GLU A 312 39.48 -7.51 20.96
N LYS A 313 39.03 -7.61 22.22
CA LYS A 313 39.89 -8.03 23.33
C LYS A 313 40.34 -9.49 23.18
N GLU A 314 39.43 -10.40 22.84
CA GLU A 314 39.76 -11.82 22.60
C GLU A 314 40.75 -11.97 21.43
N PHE A 315 40.52 -11.27 20.32
CA PHE A 315 41.41 -11.28 19.14
C PHE A 315 42.80 -10.71 19.48
N ASN A 316 42.86 -9.60 20.22
CA ASN A 316 44.12 -9.02 20.64
C ASN A 316 44.89 -9.92 21.63
N SER A 317 44.19 -10.61 22.52
CA SER A 317 44.79 -11.61 23.41
C SER A 317 45.36 -12.78 22.61
N CYS A 318 44.57 -13.29 21.66
CA CYS A 318 44.99 -14.38 20.76
C CYS A 318 46.22 -13.98 19.93
N LYS A 319 46.24 -12.77 19.34
CA LYS A 319 47.41 -12.23 18.63
C LYS A 319 48.67 -12.21 19.51
N LYS A 320 48.54 -11.77 20.77
CA LYS A 320 49.67 -11.73 21.72
C LYS A 320 50.19 -13.12 22.06
N GLU A 321 49.29 -14.08 22.30
CA GLU A 321 49.66 -15.47 22.58
C GLU A 321 50.34 -16.14 21.38
N LEU A 322 49.76 -16.00 20.19
CA LEU A 322 50.34 -16.54 18.95
C LEU A 322 51.71 -15.93 18.66
N LYS A 323 51.89 -14.61 18.84
CA LYS A 323 53.21 -13.97 18.70
C LYS A 323 54.22 -14.52 19.70
N LYS A 324 53.83 -14.72 20.96
CA LYS A 324 54.72 -15.29 21.99
C LYS A 324 55.20 -16.69 21.61
N ILE A 325 54.33 -17.49 20.99
CA ILE A 325 54.65 -18.85 20.55
C ILE A 325 55.48 -18.86 19.26
N LEU A 326 55.14 -18.02 18.28
CA LEU A 326 55.72 -18.04 16.93
C LEU A 326 57.00 -17.21 16.80
N ALA A 327 57.19 -16.15 17.57
CA ALA A 327 58.37 -15.28 17.51
C ALA A 327 59.73 -16.01 17.66
N PRO A 328 59.94 -16.92 18.64
CA PRO A 328 61.20 -17.65 18.73
C PRO A 328 61.43 -18.56 17.53
N VAL A 329 60.38 -19.21 17.05
CA VAL A 329 60.41 -20.15 15.93
C VAL A 329 60.74 -19.45 14.60
N VAL A 330 60.10 -18.31 14.33
CA VAL A 330 60.35 -17.49 13.12
C VAL A 330 61.73 -16.81 13.15
N LYS A 331 62.26 -16.50 14.34
CA LYS A 331 63.61 -15.94 14.47
C LYS A 331 64.70 -16.97 14.17
N GLU A 332 64.51 -18.22 14.57
CA GLU A 332 65.46 -19.31 14.31
C GLU A 332 65.42 -19.78 12.86
N ASN A 333 64.23 -19.89 12.27
CA ASN A 333 64.03 -20.33 10.89
C ASN A 333 63.09 -19.34 10.17
N PRO A 334 63.62 -18.21 9.63
CA PRO A 334 62.78 -17.22 8.96
C PRO A 334 62.18 -17.80 7.68
N PRO A 335 60.85 -17.65 7.46
CA PRO A 335 60.21 -17.95 6.18
C PRO A 335 60.87 -17.17 5.04
N ASP A 336 60.85 -17.73 3.82
CA ASP A 336 61.54 -17.15 2.66
C ASP A 336 61.12 -15.69 2.40
N GLU A 337 59.84 -15.38 2.58
CA GLU A 337 59.31 -14.02 2.43
C GLU A 337 59.93 -13.02 3.42
N LEU A 338 60.20 -13.44 4.66
CA LEU A 338 60.90 -12.61 5.65
C LEU A 338 62.41 -12.61 5.40
N ARG A 339 62.97 -13.74 4.98
CA ARG A 339 64.42 -13.92 4.74
C ARG A 339 64.91 -13.11 3.55
N PHE A 340 64.16 -13.06 2.45
CA PHE A 340 64.49 -12.30 1.24
C PHE A 340 63.94 -10.86 1.28
N GLY A 341 63.07 -10.54 2.24
CA GLY A 341 62.48 -9.22 2.44
C GLY A 341 63.24 -8.27 3.39
N ILE A 342 64.39 -8.69 3.94
CA ILE A 342 65.20 -7.90 4.87
C ILE A 342 66.60 -7.63 4.32
N THR A 343 67.19 -6.50 4.69
CA THR A 343 68.57 -6.13 4.34
C THR A 343 69.63 -6.72 5.28
N THR A 344 69.21 -7.43 6.34
CA THR A 344 70.08 -8.03 7.36
C THR A 344 70.21 -9.55 7.18
N LYS A 345 71.38 -10.13 7.46
CA LYS A 345 71.61 -11.59 7.34
C LYS A 345 70.69 -12.46 8.23
N LYS A 346 70.17 -11.89 9.32
CA LYS A 346 69.18 -12.51 10.22
C LYS A 346 68.15 -11.45 10.61
N PRO A 347 66.88 -11.83 10.82
CA PRO A 347 65.83 -10.90 11.21
C PRO A 347 66.04 -10.39 12.65
N THR A 348 65.87 -9.07 12.85
CA THR A 348 65.82 -8.47 14.19
C THR A 348 64.48 -8.77 14.86
N LYS A 349 64.42 -8.63 16.19
CA LYS A 349 63.18 -8.85 16.97
C LYS A 349 62.02 -7.99 16.43
N GLU A 350 62.30 -6.74 16.11
CA GLU A 350 61.33 -5.79 15.55
C GLU A 350 60.84 -6.20 14.15
N GLN A 351 61.71 -6.78 13.32
CA GLN A 351 61.33 -7.28 11.99
C GLN A 351 60.45 -8.54 12.09
N VAL A 352 60.75 -9.45 13.03
CA VAL A 352 59.90 -10.63 13.30
C VAL A 352 58.53 -10.22 13.83
N ASP A 353 58.49 -9.29 14.80
CA ASP A 353 57.23 -8.81 15.38
C ASP A 353 56.36 -8.12 14.32
N ARG A 354 56.95 -7.28 13.46
CA ARG A 354 56.24 -6.61 12.36
C ARG A 354 55.72 -7.59 11.30
N TYR A 355 56.49 -8.64 10.99
CA TYR A 355 56.08 -9.68 10.05
C TYR A 355 54.89 -10.48 10.59
N LEU A 356 54.97 -10.90 11.87
CA LEU A 356 53.90 -11.62 12.54
C LEU A 356 52.63 -10.77 12.71
N GLU A 357 52.76 -9.49 13.04
CA GLU A 357 51.63 -8.54 13.09
C GLU A 357 50.88 -8.53 11.75
N LYS A 358 51.60 -8.26 10.65
CA LYS A 358 51.02 -8.15 9.30
C LYS A 358 50.34 -9.45 8.86
N LYS A 359 50.96 -10.61 9.13
CA LYS A 359 50.40 -11.92 8.76
C LYS A 359 49.19 -12.29 9.62
N LEU A 360 49.23 -12.02 10.93
CA LEU A 360 48.11 -12.30 11.83
C LEU A 360 46.92 -11.37 11.57
N ASP A 361 47.15 -10.11 11.19
CA ASP A 361 46.09 -9.17 10.77
C ASP A 361 45.40 -9.61 9.48
N THR A 362 46.11 -10.31 8.60
CA THR A 362 45.53 -10.87 7.36
C THR A 362 44.65 -12.10 7.65
N VAL A 363 44.94 -12.81 8.74
CA VAL A 363 44.35 -14.12 9.05
C VAL A 363 43.22 -14.02 10.07
N ILE A 364 43.28 -13.06 10.99
CA ILE A 364 42.24 -12.81 12.00
C ILE A 364 41.24 -11.82 11.42
N PRO A 365 39.97 -12.21 11.23
CA PRO A 365 38.95 -11.34 10.67
C PRO A 365 38.63 -10.16 11.60
N ASP A 366 38.08 -9.10 11.02
CA ASP A 366 37.67 -7.92 11.78
C ASP A 366 36.42 -8.18 12.63
N ALA A 367 36.39 -7.62 13.85
CA ALA A 367 35.30 -7.81 14.80
C ALA A 367 33.97 -7.25 14.28
N GLU A 368 34.01 -6.20 13.46
CA GLU A 368 32.82 -5.59 12.86
C GLU A 368 32.07 -6.57 11.95
N SER A 369 32.80 -7.45 11.25
CA SER A 369 32.21 -8.46 10.36
C SER A 369 31.29 -9.45 11.09
N PHE A 370 31.48 -9.65 12.39
CA PHE A 370 30.66 -10.56 13.20
C PHE A 370 29.38 -9.92 13.72
N VAL A 371 29.35 -8.59 13.85
CA VAL A 371 28.20 -7.86 14.41
C VAL A 371 27.31 -7.23 13.32
N ILE A 372 27.80 -7.14 12.08
CA ILE A 372 27.08 -6.49 10.97
C ILE A 372 25.70 -7.11 10.68
N ASN A 373 25.57 -8.41 10.90
CA ASN A 373 24.34 -9.18 10.65
C ASN A 373 23.38 -9.21 11.85
N MET A 374 23.76 -8.61 12.98
CA MET A 374 22.90 -8.48 14.16
C MET A 374 21.80 -7.45 13.87
N LYS A 375 20.63 -7.88 13.42
CA LYS A 375 19.56 -6.96 13.03
C LYS A 375 18.20 -7.48 13.46
N LEU A 376 17.32 -6.54 13.82
CA LEU A 376 15.91 -6.81 14.08
C LEU A 376 15.09 -6.23 12.92
N HIS A 377 14.71 -7.12 12.01
CA HIS A 377 13.84 -6.81 10.88
C HIS A 377 12.38 -6.85 11.33
N CYS A 378 11.64 -5.79 11.01
CA CYS A 378 10.21 -5.67 11.26
C CYS A 378 9.58 -5.06 10.01
N VAL A 379 8.67 -5.78 9.36
CA VAL A 379 7.96 -5.32 8.16
C VAL A 379 6.47 -5.54 8.37
N PHE A 380 5.69 -4.51 8.06
CA PHE A 380 4.23 -4.58 8.05
C PHE A 380 3.73 -4.76 6.62
N LYS A 381 2.72 -5.61 6.45
CA LYS A 381 2.03 -5.80 5.18
C LYS A 381 0.53 -5.72 5.42
N ASP A 382 -0.18 -5.15 4.47
CA ASP A 382 -1.63 -5.02 4.56
C ASP A 382 -2.33 -6.31 4.15
N VAL A 383 -3.53 -6.50 4.70
CA VAL A 383 -4.40 -7.58 4.26
C VAL A 383 -4.97 -7.22 2.88
N THR A 384 -5.00 -8.20 1.99
CA THR A 384 -5.48 -8.03 0.62
C THR A 384 -6.86 -8.64 0.43
N TYR A 385 -7.47 -8.36 -0.73
CA TYR A 385 -8.70 -9.00 -1.17
C TYR A 385 -8.58 -10.53 -1.15
N GLU A 386 -7.49 -11.08 -1.69
CA GLU A 386 -7.28 -12.52 -1.81
C GLU A 386 -7.19 -13.19 -0.44
N SER A 387 -6.66 -12.47 0.55
CA SER A 387 -6.60 -12.96 1.93
C SER A 387 -7.99 -12.98 2.56
N LEU A 388 -8.80 -11.94 2.37
CA LEU A 388 -10.14 -11.84 2.98
C LEU A 388 -11.17 -12.74 2.31
N ASN A 389 -10.99 -13.06 1.03
CA ASN A 389 -11.84 -13.99 0.28
C ASN A 389 -11.53 -15.48 0.59
N ASP A 390 -10.50 -15.75 1.40
CA ASP A 390 -10.19 -17.09 1.90
C ASP A 390 -10.90 -17.34 3.25
N ARG A 391 -11.87 -18.25 3.25
CA ARG A 391 -12.62 -18.60 4.48
C ARG A 391 -11.70 -19.14 5.58
N GLU A 392 -10.67 -19.90 5.22
CA GLU A 392 -9.72 -20.44 6.20
C GLU A 392 -8.93 -19.31 6.88
N PHE A 393 -8.63 -18.23 6.16
CA PHE A 393 -7.97 -17.06 6.74
C PHE A 393 -8.87 -16.37 7.77
N ILE A 394 -10.14 -16.15 7.43
CA ILE A 394 -11.11 -15.52 8.34
C ILE A 394 -11.35 -16.36 9.58
N ASP A 395 -11.50 -17.67 9.43
CA ASP A 395 -11.66 -18.60 10.56
C ASP A 395 -10.41 -18.62 11.45
N ALA A 396 -9.21 -18.63 10.85
CA ALA A 396 -7.96 -18.51 11.60
C ALA A 396 -7.85 -17.19 12.35
N LEU A 397 -8.26 -16.07 11.72
CA LEU A 397 -8.22 -14.74 12.31
C LEU A 397 -9.19 -14.61 13.50
N ARG A 398 -10.43 -15.07 13.33
CA ARG A 398 -11.44 -15.10 14.40
C ARG A 398 -11.00 -15.99 15.56
N LYS A 399 -10.38 -17.14 15.26
CA LYS A 399 -9.81 -18.02 16.30
C LYS A 399 -8.64 -17.37 17.04
N ALA A 400 -7.80 -16.60 16.35
CA ALA A 400 -6.67 -15.90 16.94
C ALA A 400 -7.07 -14.70 17.80
N TYR A 401 -8.20 -14.06 17.47
CA TYR A 401 -8.76 -12.91 18.17
C TYR A 401 -10.27 -13.10 18.44
N PRO A 402 -10.63 -13.96 19.41
CA PRO A 402 -12.01 -14.34 19.68
C PRO A 402 -12.85 -13.23 20.33
N TYR A 403 -12.22 -12.19 20.86
CA TYR A 403 -12.88 -11.08 21.56
C TYR A 403 -12.96 -9.80 20.73
N VAL A 404 -12.57 -9.86 19.45
CA VAL A 404 -12.73 -8.73 18.53
C VAL A 404 -14.06 -8.90 17.82
N ASP A 405 -14.88 -7.85 17.84
CA ASP A 405 -16.12 -7.78 17.08
C ASP A 405 -15.77 -7.56 15.60
N TRP A 406 -15.48 -8.66 14.91
CA TRP A 406 -15.18 -8.65 13.49
C TRP A 406 -16.44 -8.28 12.70
N PRO A 407 -16.36 -7.31 11.78
CA PRO A 407 -17.49 -6.99 10.92
C PRO A 407 -17.87 -8.21 10.09
N GLU A 408 -19.17 -8.45 9.97
CA GLU A 408 -19.68 -9.52 9.12
C GLU A 408 -19.22 -9.27 7.69
N LEU A 409 -18.57 -10.28 7.11
CA LEU A 409 -18.28 -10.29 5.69
C LEU A 409 -19.57 -10.72 4.99
N PRO A 410 -20.14 -9.92 4.08
CA PRO A 410 -21.30 -10.31 3.30
C PRO A 410 -20.88 -11.32 2.21
N TYR A 411 -20.33 -12.46 2.61
CA TYR A 411 -20.03 -13.59 1.72
C TYR A 411 -21.30 -14.05 0.99
N ASP A 412 -22.47 -13.92 1.64
CA ASP A 412 -23.74 -14.36 1.09
C ASP A 412 -24.33 -13.36 0.09
N GLN A 413 -24.01 -12.07 0.18
CA GLN A 413 -24.50 -11.06 -0.78
C GLN A 413 -23.68 -11.07 -2.07
N CYS A 414 -22.36 -11.27 -2.00
CA CYS A 414 -21.52 -11.41 -3.19
C CYS A 414 -21.92 -12.60 -4.07
N LYS A 415 -22.38 -13.70 -3.46
CA LYS A 415 -22.85 -14.90 -4.19
C LYS A 415 -24.17 -14.62 -4.91
N ALA A 416 -25.11 -13.93 -4.25
CA ALA A 416 -26.37 -13.53 -4.85
C ALA A 416 -26.19 -12.57 -6.03
N VAL A 417 -25.23 -11.65 -5.96
CA VAL A 417 -24.92 -10.71 -7.05
C VAL A 417 -24.15 -11.39 -8.19
N GLN A 418 -23.22 -12.31 -7.91
CA GLN A 418 -22.52 -13.08 -8.95
C GLN A 418 -23.44 -14.09 -9.66
N GLU A 419 -24.32 -14.78 -8.94
CA GLU A 419 -25.31 -15.72 -9.51
C GLU A 419 -26.40 -14.96 -10.32
N ALA A 420 -26.73 -13.72 -9.95
CA ALA A 420 -27.65 -12.87 -10.70
C ALA A 420 -27.03 -12.23 -11.97
N LEU A 421 -25.72 -11.94 -11.98
CA LEU A 421 -25.02 -11.35 -13.12
C LEU A 421 -24.50 -12.39 -14.14
N PHE A 422 -24.29 -13.63 -13.70
CA PHE A 422 -23.86 -14.74 -14.56
C PHE A 422 -24.62 -16.02 -14.15
N PRO A 423 -25.91 -16.16 -14.50
CA PRO A 423 -26.57 -17.45 -14.36
C PRO A 423 -25.83 -18.46 -15.23
N ASP A 424 -25.45 -19.59 -14.63
CA ASP A 424 -24.82 -20.72 -15.31
C ASP A 424 -25.59 -21.02 -16.61
N THR A 425 -24.98 -20.71 -17.76
CA THR A 425 -25.42 -21.23 -19.05
C THR A 425 -24.95 -22.68 -19.14
N ARG A 426 -25.63 -23.55 -18.39
CA ARG A 426 -25.67 -24.98 -18.65
C ARG A 426 -27.13 -25.37 -18.79
N ASP A 427 -27.58 -25.37 -20.05
CA ASP A 427 -28.18 -26.53 -20.71
C ASP A 427 -27.98 -26.39 -22.22
#